data_AF-A0A9P9E8U1-F1
#
_entry.id   AF-A0A9P9E8U1-F1
#
_cell.length_a   1.000
_cell.length_b   1.000
_cell.length_c   1.000
_cell.angle_alpha   90.00
_cell.angle_beta   90.00
_cell.angle_gamma   90.00
#
_symmetry.space_group_name_H-M   'P 1'
#
loop_
_entity.id
_entity.type
_entity.pdbx_description
1 polymer ?
#
loop_
_entity_poly.entity_id
_entity_poly.type
_entity_poly.pdbx_seq_one_letter_code
_entity_poly.pdbx_strand_id
1 'polypeptide(L)'
;MSAPSSPAEARSLVDKISEDHGWIPDDSFNEMSERANLVACRAMKTKDAKIALAVTTLAKNLYTSSSRFVFELPQNADDSAYMEAQKGGQDPFLSFRVSPTQIVLECNEDGFTNEKLMAICDIGRSSKKGAQGFIAEKGIGFKSVFMAAWKVEIRSGHLSFCFQHRH
;
A
#
# COMPACT_ATOMS: atom_id res chain seq x y z
N MET A 1 8.37 8.67 13.23
CA MET A 1 8.19 7.75 14.37
C MET A 1 8.89 6.44 14.02
N SER A 2 9.04 5.47 14.92
CA SER A 2 9.65 4.17 14.61
C SER A 2 8.62 3.19 14.02
N ALA A 3 9.08 2.11 13.39
CA ALA A 3 8.21 1.00 13.00
C ALA A 3 7.57 0.33 14.24
N PRO A 4 6.41 -0.34 14.10
CA PRO A 4 5.79 -1.07 15.19
C PRO A 4 6.75 -2.09 15.82
N SER A 5 6.80 -2.11 17.14
CA SER A 5 7.73 -2.91 17.95
C SER A 5 7.21 -4.31 18.30
N SER A 6 5.93 -4.59 18.02
CA SER A 6 5.31 -5.88 18.27
C SER A 6 4.20 -6.21 17.26
N PRO A 7 3.83 -7.50 17.09
CA PRO A 7 2.67 -7.89 16.29
C PRO A 7 1.35 -7.29 16.76
N ALA A 8 1.19 -7.07 18.07
CA ALA A 8 -0.03 -6.47 18.63
C ALA A 8 -0.15 -4.99 18.25
N GLU A 9 0.94 -4.24 18.32
CA GLU A 9 1.00 -2.84 17.89
C GLU A 9 0.76 -2.71 16.38
N ALA A 10 1.39 -3.57 15.58
CA ALA A 10 1.19 -3.62 14.14
C ALA A 10 -0.27 -3.92 13.76
N ARG A 11 -0.91 -4.87 14.45
CA ARG A 11 -2.33 -5.20 14.24
C ARG A 11 -3.23 -4.04 14.61
N SER A 12 -3.06 -3.44 15.79
CA SER A 12 -3.86 -2.29 16.21
C SER A 12 -3.76 -1.12 15.22
N LEU A 13 -2.59 -0.89 14.64
CA LEU A 13 -2.40 0.14 13.63
C LEU A 13 -3.12 -0.19 12.32
N VAL A 14 -3.01 -1.44 11.83
CA VAL A 14 -3.73 -1.88 10.62
C VAL A 14 -5.24 -1.81 10.83
N ASP A 15 -5.74 -2.22 12.00
CA ASP A 15 -7.17 -2.18 12.32
C ASP A 15 -7.68 -0.73 12.31
N LYS A 16 -6.96 0.20 12.95
CA LYS A 16 -7.31 1.62 12.95
C LYS A 16 -7.33 2.23 11.54
N ILE A 17 -6.32 1.94 10.72
CA ILE A 17 -6.28 2.45 9.34
C ILE A 17 -7.40 1.83 8.51
N SER A 18 -7.69 0.55 8.71
CA SER A 18 -8.80 -0.14 8.05
C SER A 18 -10.14 0.53 8.37
N GLU A 19 -10.40 0.84 9.64
CA GLU A 19 -11.60 1.57 10.07
C GLU A 19 -11.72 2.95 9.41
N ASP A 20 -10.63 3.73 9.40
CA ASP A 20 -10.58 5.05 8.75
C ASP A 20 -10.86 4.97 7.22
N HIS A 21 -10.57 3.83 6.60
CA HIS A 21 -10.77 3.57 5.17
C HIS A 21 -12.09 2.85 4.87
N GLY A 22 -12.97 2.70 5.86
CA GLY A 22 -14.31 2.14 5.69
C GLY A 22 -14.33 0.62 5.56
N TRP A 23 -13.32 -0.06 6.07
CA TRP A 23 -13.37 -1.51 6.29
C TRP A 23 -14.37 -1.82 7.40
N ILE A 24 -15.19 -2.85 7.19
CA ILE A 24 -16.14 -3.34 8.18
C ILE A 24 -15.66 -4.72 8.63
N PRO A 25 -15.38 -4.92 9.94
CA PRO A 25 -15.04 -6.23 10.48
C PRO A 25 -16.16 -7.25 10.26
N ASP A 26 -15.79 -8.52 10.07
CA ASP A 26 -16.75 -9.62 9.88
C ASP A 26 -17.77 -9.71 11.02
N ASP A 27 -17.34 -9.41 12.25
CA ASP A 27 -18.20 -9.42 13.44
C ASP A 27 -19.32 -8.37 13.36
N SER A 28 -19.08 -7.23 12.73
CA SER A 28 -20.11 -6.19 12.54
C SER A 28 -21.19 -6.62 11.55
N PHE A 29 -20.86 -7.46 10.56
CA PHE A 29 -21.88 -8.06 9.70
C PHE A 29 -22.73 -9.08 10.46
N ASN A 30 -22.17 -9.79 11.44
CA ASN A 30 -22.91 -10.81 12.20
C ASN A 30 -24.03 -10.22 13.08
N GLU A 31 -23.98 -8.94 13.41
CA GLU A 31 -25.03 -8.23 14.18
C GLU A 31 -26.22 -7.77 13.32
N MET A 32 -26.04 -7.70 12.00
CA MET A 32 -27.06 -7.26 11.05
C MET A 32 -27.88 -8.43 10.51
N SER A 33 -29.14 -8.18 10.15
CA SER A 33 -29.94 -9.20 9.44
C SER A 33 -29.29 -9.59 8.10
N GLU A 34 -29.43 -10.86 7.69
CA GLU A 34 -28.87 -11.37 6.42
C GLU A 34 -29.24 -10.48 5.22
N ARG A 35 -30.49 -10.01 5.16
CA ARG A 35 -30.93 -9.09 4.10
C ARG A 35 -30.20 -7.75 4.14
N ALA A 36 -30.04 -7.15 5.32
CA ALA A 36 -29.33 -5.88 5.47
C ALA A 36 -27.85 -6.03 5.12
N ASN A 37 -27.21 -7.15 5.51
CA ASN A 37 -25.85 -7.49 5.12
C ASN A 37 -25.68 -7.59 3.61
N LEU A 38 -26.56 -8.33 2.94
CA LEU A 38 -26.49 -8.48 1.49
C LEU A 38 -26.62 -7.13 0.75
N VAL A 39 -27.52 -6.25 1.22
CA VAL A 39 -27.70 -4.91 0.66
C VAL A 39 -26.46 -4.05 0.89
N ALA A 40 -25.94 -4.01 2.13
CA ALA A 40 -24.75 -3.25 2.48
C ALA A 40 -23.52 -3.72 1.68
N CYS A 41 -23.26 -5.03 1.68
CA CYS A 41 -22.16 -5.64 0.92
C CYS A 41 -22.24 -5.32 -0.58
N ARG A 42 -23.43 -5.39 -1.17
CA ARG A 42 -23.61 -5.06 -2.59
C ARG A 42 -23.35 -3.57 -2.86
N ALA A 43 -23.86 -2.68 -2.01
CA ALA A 43 -23.64 -1.24 -2.14
C ALA A 43 -22.16 -0.88 -2.01
N MET A 44 -21.46 -1.46 -1.04
CA MET A 44 -20.01 -1.25 -0.84
C MET A 44 -19.20 -1.78 -2.02
N LYS A 45 -19.41 -3.03 -2.45
CA LYS A 45 -18.74 -3.58 -3.64
C LYS A 45 -18.94 -2.72 -4.88
N THR A 46 -20.14 -2.14 -5.05
CA THR A 46 -20.44 -1.24 -6.17
C THR A 46 -19.67 0.08 -6.05
N LYS A 47 -19.58 0.65 -4.84
CA LYS A 47 -18.80 1.87 -4.56
C LYS A 47 -17.31 1.61 -4.80
N ASP A 48 -16.77 0.51 -4.28
CA ASP A 48 -15.36 0.17 -4.39
C ASP A 48 -14.95 -0.09 -5.83
N ALA A 49 -15.80 -0.76 -6.62
CA ALA A 49 -15.58 -0.91 -8.06
C ALA A 49 -15.51 0.44 -8.80
N LYS A 50 -16.35 1.41 -8.44
CA LYS A 50 -16.31 2.77 -9.02
C LYS A 50 -15.04 3.52 -8.60
N ILE A 51 -14.62 3.41 -7.34
CA ILE A 51 -13.38 4.02 -6.83
C ILE A 51 -12.18 3.40 -7.55
N ALA A 52 -12.11 2.07 -7.63
CA ALA A 52 -11.04 1.36 -8.33
C ALA A 52 -10.96 1.77 -9.81
N LEU A 53 -12.11 1.92 -10.49
CA LEU A 53 -12.16 2.41 -11.87
C LEU A 53 -11.64 3.85 -11.98
N ALA A 54 -12.05 4.75 -11.09
CA ALA A 54 -11.60 6.14 -11.08
C ALA A 54 -10.08 6.24 -10.86
N VAL A 55 -9.55 5.52 -9.86
CA VAL A 55 -8.11 5.45 -9.57
C VAL A 55 -7.34 4.89 -10.75
N THR A 56 -7.82 3.80 -11.35
CA THR A 56 -7.18 3.18 -12.52
C THR A 56 -7.18 4.11 -13.72
N THR A 57 -8.27 4.86 -13.95
CA THR A 57 -8.39 5.83 -15.04
C THR A 57 -7.45 7.00 -14.84
N LEU A 58 -7.41 7.56 -13.63
CA LEU A 58 -6.46 8.61 -13.25
C LEU A 58 -5.02 8.15 -13.43
N ALA A 59 -4.68 6.95 -12.95
CA ALA A 59 -3.36 6.37 -13.11
C ALA A 59 -3.01 6.23 -14.60
N LYS A 60 -3.88 5.66 -15.44
CA LYS A 60 -3.64 5.53 -16.89
C LYS A 60 -3.44 6.89 -17.59
N ASN A 61 -4.17 7.92 -17.17
CA ASN A 61 -4.04 9.25 -17.75
C ASN A 61 -2.77 9.99 -17.28
N LEU A 62 -2.23 9.63 -16.11
CA LEU A 62 -1.01 10.21 -15.55
C LEU A 62 0.25 9.43 -15.94
N TYR A 63 0.12 8.13 -16.21
CA TYR A 63 1.20 7.25 -16.61
C TYR A 63 1.15 6.99 -18.11
N THR A 64 2.10 7.57 -18.85
CA THR A 64 2.27 7.29 -20.29
C THR A 64 2.87 5.91 -20.57
N SER A 65 3.34 5.20 -19.54
CA SER A 65 3.92 3.86 -19.65
C SER A 65 3.49 2.95 -18.49
N SER A 66 3.15 1.70 -18.82
CA SER A 66 2.89 0.62 -17.85
C SER A 66 4.13 0.20 -17.06
N SER A 67 5.34 0.57 -17.49
CA SER A 67 6.60 0.25 -16.82
C SER A 67 6.99 1.22 -15.71
N ARG A 68 6.18 2.24 -15.42
CA ARG A 68 6.53 3.29 -14.44
C ARG A 68 6.89 2.72 -13.06
N PHE A 69 6.22 1.65 -12.63
CA PHE A 69 6.48 1.01 -11.33
C PHE A 69 7.94 0.54 -11.17
N VAL A 70 8.64 0.24 -12.27
CA VAL A 70 10.06 -0.17 -12.27
C VAL A 70 10.96 0.95 -11.75
N PHE A 71 10.55 2.21 -11.88
CA PHE A 71 11.30 3.37 -11.38
C PHE A 71 10.81 3.85 -10.01
N GLU A 72 9.50 3.78 -9.75
CA GLU A 72 8.93 4.25 -8.48
C GLU A 72 9.30 3.34 -7.30
N LEU A 73 9.45 2.04 -7.53
CA LEU A 73 9.82 1.09 -6.48
C LEU A 73 11.26 1.27 -5.97
N PRO A 74 12.30 1.36 -6.83
CA PRO A 74 13.63 1.72 -6.37
C PRO A 74 13.70 3.08 -5.68
N GLN A 75 12.95 4.08 -6.16
CA GLN A 75 12.89 5.38 -5.50
C GLN A 75 12.34 5.27 -4.07
N ASN A 76 11.33 4.43 -3.83
CA ASN A 76 10.84 4.20 -2.47
C ASN A 76 11.89 3.54 -1.57
N ALA A 77 12.70 2.63 -2.11
CA ALA A 77 13.80 2.02 -1.37
C ALA A 77 14.93 3.03 -1.10
N ASP A 78 15.25 3.90 -2.06
CA ASP A 78 16.27 4.95 -1.92
C ASP A 78 15.87 6.02 -0.89
N ASP A 79 14.58 6.37 -0.83
CA ASP A 79 14.03 7.33 0.14
C ASP A 79 13.86 6.75 1.58
N SER A 80 14.42 5.58 1.84
CA SER A 80 14.26 4.87 3.11
C SER A 80 15.50 4.91 3.99
N ALA A 81 15.30 4.69 5.29
CA ALA A 81 16.39 4.62 6.26
C ALA A 81 16.91 3.19 6.38
N TYR A 82 18.21 3.05 6.61
CA TYR A 82 18.93 1.76 6.71
C TYR A 82 19.83 1.75 7.96
N MET A 83 19.43 2.42 9.03
CA MET A 83 20.23 2.54 10.25
C MET A 83 20.45 1.19 10.92
N GLU A 84 19.45 0.30 10.90
CA GLU A 84 19.57 -1.03 11.51
C GLU A 84 20.52 -1.94 10.70
N ALA A 85 20.48 -1.86 9.37
CA ALA A 85 21.43 -2.55 8.51
C ALA A 85 22.87 -2.07 8.78
N GLN A 86 23.07 -0.74 8.86
CA GLN A 86 24.38 -0.14 9.13
C GLN A 86 24.92 -0.52 10.52
N LYS A 87 24.08 -0.50 11.57
CA LYS A 87 24.47 -0.97 12.91
C LYS A 87 24.91 -2.43 12.91
N GLY A 88 24.28 -3.26 12.08
CA GLY A 88 24.64 -4.66 11.87
C GLY A 88 25.85 -4.88 10.96
N GLY A 89 26.50 -3.83 10.47
CA GLY A 89 27.62 -3.92 9.53
C GLY A 89 27.22 -4.42 8.13
N GLN A 90 25.96 -4.22 7.74
CA GLN A 90 25.43 -4.60 6.43
C GLN A 90 25.25 -3.39 5.53
N ASP A 91 25.55 -3.54 4.25
CA ASP A 91 25.25 -2.53 3.24
C ASP A 91 23.74 -2.53 2.89
N PRO A 92 23.15 -1.36 2.60
CA PRO A 92 21.82 -1.28 2.01
C PRO A 92 21.73 -2.10 0.72
N PHE A 93 20.65 -2.85 0.54
CA PHE A 93 20.40 -3.58 -0.69
C PHE A 93 18.96 -3.43 -1.17
N LEU A 94 18.80 -3.63 -2.48
CA LEU A 94 17.52 -3.78 -3.15
C LEU A 94 17.64 -4.93 -4.15
N SER A 95 16.72 -5.89 -4.09
CA SER A 95 16.69 -7.03 -5.01
C SER A 95 15.34 -7.19 -5.69
N PHE A 96 15.37 -7.64 -6.94
CA PHE A 96 14.20 -7.97 -7.73
C PHE A 96 14.25 -9.44 -8.12
N ARG A 97 13.20 -10.18 -7.78
CA ARG A 97 13.00 -11.55 -8.24
C ARG A 97 11.75 -11.60 -9.10
N VAL A 98 11.96 -11.78 -10.40
CA VAL A 98 10.88 -11.81 -11.39
C VAL A 98 10.57 -13.25 -11.77
N SER A 99 9.29 -13.59 -11.78
CA SER A 99 8.78 -14.88 -12.25
C SER A 99 7.54 -14.64 -13.12
N PRO A 100 7.05 -15.64 -13.86
CA PRO A 100 5.89 -15.47 -14.74
C PRO A 100 4.62 -14.98 -14.04
N THR A 101 4.48 -15.23 -12.73
CA THR A 101 3.25 -14.94 -11.96
C THR A 101 3.42 -13.87 -10.90
N GLN A 102 4.65 -13.48 -10.54
CA GLN A 102 4.92 -12.52 -9.48
C GLN A 102 6.28 -11.82 -9.64
N ILE A 103 6.34 -10.59 -9.12
CA ILE A 103 7.57 -9.83 -8.92
C ILE A 103 7.72 -9.63 -7.42
N VAL A 104 8.84 -10.09 -6.86
CA VAL A 104 9.18 -9.88 -5.45
C VAL A 104 10.28 -8.82 -5.38
N LEU A 105 10.05 -7.80 -4.57
CA LEU A 105 11.03 -6.77 -4.24
C LEU A 105 11.40 -6.90 -2.77
N GLU A 106 12.70 -6.91 -2.49
CA GLU A 106 13.22 -7.04 -1.14
C GLU A 106 14.31 -5.99 -0.90
N CYS A 107 14.26 -5.32 0.26
CA CYS A 107 15.27 -4.40 0.74
C CYS A 107 15.40 -4.52 2.27
N ASN A 108 16.55 -4.14 2.82
CA ASN A 108 16.84 -4.16 4.26
C ASN A 108 16.65 -2.79 4.94
N GLU A 109 15.63 -2.03 4.53
CA GLU A 109 15.27 -0.79 5.22
C GLU A 109 14.83 -1.03 6.67
N ASP A 110 14.81 0.03 7.48
CA ASP A 110 14.41 0.01 8.89
C ASP A 110 12.91 -0.33 9.11
N GLY A 111 12.14 -0.35 8.02
CA GLY A 111 10.74 -0.74 8.00
C GLY A 111 9.75 0.42 7.96
N PHE A 112 8.46 0.09 7.82
CA PHE A 112 7.38 1.06 7.69
C PHE A 112 7.04 1.67 9.04
N THR A 113 7.19 2.99 9.12
CA THR A 113 6.64 3.79 10.22
C THR A 113 5.13 3.94 10.07
N ASN A 114 4.47 4.37 11.14
CA ASN A 114 3.02 4.64 11.12
C ASN A 114 2.67 5.66 10.02
N GLU A 115 3.47 6.70 9.85
CA GLU A 115 3.32 7.70 8.79
C GLU A 115 3.47 7.10 7.39
N LYS A 116 4.47 6.22 7.17
CA LYS A 116 4.66 5.53 5.88
C LYS A 116 3.46 4.63 5.56
N LEU A 117 2.94 3.93 6.57
CA LEU A 117 1.77 3.06 6.42
C LEU A 117 0.50 3.86 6.08
N MET A 118 0.25 4.97 6.75
CA MET A 118 -0.90 5.84 6.40
C MET A 118 -0.75 6.43 4.99
N ALA A 119 0.44 6.94 4.66
CA ALA A 119 0.71 7.55 3.36
C ALA A 119 0.56 6.56 2.19
N ILE A 120 0.94 5.29 2.38
CA ILE A 120 0.78 4.27 1.33
C ILE A 120 -0.66 3.78 1.19
N CYS A 121 -1.50 3.91 2.23
CA CYS A 121 -2.93 3.59 2.17
C CYS A 121 -3.75 4.70 1.51
N ASP A 122 -3.42 5.96 1.73
CA ASP A 122 -4.12 7.11 1.15
C ASP A 122 -3.98 7.19 -0.39
N ILE A 123 -4.93 7.87 -1.03
CA ILE A 123 -4.89 8.29 -2.43
C ILE A 123 -4.85 9.82 -2.45
N GLY A 124 -3.87 10.41 -3.14
CA GLY A 124 -3.80 11.87 -3.26
C GLY A 124 -3.09 12.59 -2.11
N ARG A 125 -2.73 11.90 -1.02
CA ARG A 125 -1.86 12.43 0.04
C ARG A 125 -0.46 11.83 -0.09
N SER A 126 0.54 12.69 -0.29
CA SER A 126 1.95 12.29 -0.27
C SER A 126 2.63 12.81 0.99
N SER A 127 3.54 12.02 1.55
CA SER A 127 4.49 12.46 2.58
C SER A 127 5.61 13.35 2.01
N LYS A 128 5.79 13.36 0.68
CA LYS A 128 6.84 14.12 -0.03
C LYS A 128 6.29 15.46 -0.52
N LYS A 129 6.33 16.49 0.33
CA LYS A 129 6.04 17.89 -0.08
C LYS A 129 7.30 18.51 -0.67
N GLY A 130 7.26 19.00 -1.92
CA GLY A 130 8.28 19.94 -2.42
C GLY A 130 9.05 19.60 -3.70
N ALA A 131 8.72 18.53 -4.44
CA ALA A 131 9.33 18.26 -5.75
C ALA A 131 8.36 18.56 -6.89
N GLN A 132 8.22 19.84 -7.21
CA GLN A 132 7.31 20.34 -8.24
C GLN A 132 7.60 19.65 -9.59
N GLY A 133 6.66 18.82 -10.06
CA GLY A 133 6.75 18.12 -11.35
C GLY A 133 6.90 16.60 -11.29
N PHE A 134 7.10 16.00 -10.11
CA PHE A 134 7.15 14.54 -9.96
C PHE A 134 5.83 13.96 -9.43
N ILE A 135 5.40 12.84 -10.01
CA ILE A 135 4.18 12.11 -9.61
C ILE A 135 4.21 11.68 -8.12
N ALA A 136 5.41 11.56 -7.55
CA ALA A 136 5.66 11.32 -6.13
C ALA A 136 4.95 12.34 -5.20
N GLU A 137 4.73 13.59 -5.63
CA GLU A 137 4.02 14.63 -4.86
C GLU A 137 2.51 14.31 -4.71
N LYS A 138 1.93 13.53 -5.63
CA LYS A 138 0.49 13.26 -5.69
C LYS A 138 0.05 12.03 -4.89
N GLY A 139 0.97 11.32 -4.23
CA GLY A 139 0.62 10.12 -3.43
C GLY A 139 0.10 8.94 -4.26
N ILE A 140 0.42 8.91 -5.56
CA ILE A 140 -0.01 7.86 -6.49
C ILE A 140 1.15 7.01 -7.04
N GLY A 141 2.40 7.39 -6.77
CA GLY A 141 3.60 6.73 -7.31
C GLY A 141 3.63 5.23 -7.02
N PHE A 142 3.48 4.84 -5.75
CA PHE A 142 3.34 3.43 -5.36
C PHE A 142 2.17 2.75 -6.09
N LYS A 143 1.02 3.42 -6.25
CA LYS A 143 -0.17 2.84 -6.90
C LYS A 143 0.07 2.47 -8.38
N SER A 144 1.17 2.91 -8.99
CA SER A 144 1.58 2.46 -10.34
C SER A 144 1.78 0.95 -10.45
N VAL A 145 2.06 0.24 -9.34
CA VAL A 145 2.15 -1.23 -9.28
C VAL A 145 0.90 -1.93 -9.80
N PHE A 146 -0.28 -1.30 -9.69
CA PHE A 146 -1.54 -1.89 -10.16
C PHE A 146 -1.70 -1.89 -11.69
N MET A 147 -0.78 -1.27 -12.43
CA MET A 147 -0.67 -1.45 -13.87
C MET A 147 -0.09 -2.82 -14.24
N ALA A 148 0.67 -3.45 -13.34
CA ALA A 148 1.32 -4.75 -13.54
C ALA A 148 0.73 -5.87 -12.67
N ALA A 149 0.11 -5.53 -11.53
CA ALA A 149 -0.44 -6.51 -10.59
C ALA A 149 -1.90 -6.23 -10.22
N TRP A 150 -2.66 -7.29 -9.94
CA TRP A 150 -4.02 -7.17 -9.39
C TRP A 150 -4.05 -7.17 -7.85
N LYS A 151 -3.00 -7.74 -7.23
CA LYS A 151 -2.77 -7.82 -5.79
C LYS A 151 -1.32 -7.46 -5.49
N VAL A 152 -1.10 -6.72 -4.41
CA VAL A 152 0.23 -6.40 -3.87
C VAL A 152 0.26 -6.71 -2.38
N GLU A 153 1.22 -7.53 -1.96
CA GLU A 153 1.48 -7.87 -0.56
C GLU A 153 2.70 -7.11 -0.07
N ILE A 154 2.60 -6.52 1.13
CA ILE A 154 3.69 -5.79 1.77
C ILE A 154 3.97 -6.42 3.13
N ARG A 155 5.25 -6.70 3.38
CA ARG A 155 5.76 -7.17 4.67
C ARG A 155 6.88 -6.25 5.10
N SER A 156 6.77 -5.69 6.31
CA SER A 156 7.75 -4.75 6.84
C SER A 156 7.77 -4.86 8.37
N GLY A 157 8.83 -5.44 8.92
CA GLY A 157 8.88 -5.78 10.35
C GLY A 157 7.69 -6.64 10.77
N HIS A 158 6.91 -6.17 11.75
CA HIS A 158 5.69 -6.83 12.21
C HIS A 158 4.43 -6.54 11.36
N LEU A 159 4.51 -5.66 10.36
CA LEU A 159 3.40 -5.34 9.47
C LEU A 159 3.31 -6.35 8.32
N SER A 160 2.10 -6.85 8.08
CA SER A 160 1.76 -7.67 6.91
C SER A 160 0.35 -7.32 6.44
N PHE A 161 0.24 -6.73 5.26
CA PHE A 161 -1.03 -6.30 4.68
C PHE A 161 -0.99 -6.37 3.16
N CYS A 162 -2.16 -6.31 2.51
CA CYS A 162 -2.24 -6.35 1.07
C CYS A 162 -3.27 -5.39 0.51
N PHE A 163 -3.05 -4.99 -0.74
CA PHE A 163 -4.00 -4.22 -1.54
C PHE A 163 -4.44 -5.05 -2.74
N GLN A 164 -5.73 -4.99 -3.08
CA GLN A 164 -6.30 -5.71 -4.23
C GLN A 164 -7.38 -4.86 -4.90
N HIS A 165 -7.49 -4.92 -6.24
CA HIS A 165 -8.57 -4.27 -7.00
C HIS A 165 -9.45 -5.24 -7.80
N ARG A 166 -9.14 -6.54 -7.72
CA ARG A 166 -9.98 -7.62 -8.27
C ARG A 166 -10.27 -8.63 -7.16
N HIS A 167 -11.50 -9.15 -7.19
CA HIS A 167 -11.95 -10.27 -6.37
C HIS A 167 -12.16 -11.49 -7.24
#